data_AF-A0A3B8TWB8-F1
#
_entry.id   AF-A0A3B8TWB8-F1
#
_cell.length_a   1.000
_cell.length_b   1.000
_cell.length_c   1.000
_cell.angle_alpha   90.00
_cell.angle_beta   90.00
_cell.angle_gamma   90.00
#
_symmetry.space_group_name_H-M   'P 1'
#
loop_
_entity.id
_entity.type
_entity.pdbx_description
1 polymer ?
#
loop_
_entity_poly.entity_id
_entity_poly.type
_entity_poly.pdbx_seq_one_letter_code
_entity_poly.pdbx_strand_id
1 'polypeptide(L)'
;MGSQYGLWQVLSWQGLQHRKLPFMTLTMFLAITAVYFSVLLWINFWVSQKRGARAFYDGDKSSPWFLVAYGMIGASLSGVTFLSVPGLVEAKGFSYLQMVLGYQVGYLLIACILIPRFYGQKVVSIYQYLEARMGIEARLVGALSFLFSRVIGSAFRLFLVVLLLQHFVLDPLHIPIEVTVIITLLLIFAYTATGGVKTLVYTDTLQTSVMLICAGVTLYLLTREGDFSGLQVSISHTTFDFVGFRNNDNHFVKQFLGGALLAFCMTGLDQDMMQK
;
A
#
# COMPACT_ATOMS: atom_id res chain seq x y z
N MET A 1 15.95 -14.06 19.44
CA MET A 1 15.40 -14.82 18.29
C MET A 1 13.88 -14.66 18.32
N GLY A 2 13.29 -13.73 17.54
CA GLY A 2 11.86 -13.42 17.70
C GLY A 2 11.21 -12.55 16.62
N SER A 3 11.93 -12.12 15.57
CA SER A 3 11.36 -11.27 14.52
C SER A 3 10.78 -12.03 13.32
N GLN A 4 10.94 -13.36 13.26
CA GLN A 4 10.43 -14.18 12.15
C GLN A 4 8.94 -14.53 12.30
N TYR A 5 8.34 -14.41 13.49
CA TYR A 5 6.97 -14.91 13.71
C TYR A 5 5.85 -14.06 13.10
N GLY A 6 6.06 -12.76 12.83
CA GLY A 6 4.99 -11.90 12.31
C GLY A 6 4.60 -12.20 10.85
N LEU A 7 5.60 -12.31 9.97
CA LEU A 7 5.37 -12.68 8.57
C LEU A 7 4.96 -14.14 8.43
N TRP A 8 5.56 -15.05 9.22
CA TRP A 8 5.19 -16.46 9.17
C TRP A 8 3.81 -16.73 9.76
N GLN A 9 3.34 -16.02 10.80
CA GLN A 9 1.95 -16.14 11.28
C GLN A 9 0.93 -15.57 10.27
N VAL A 10 1.27 -14.45 9.61
CA VAL A 10 0.50 -13.86 8.51
C VAL A 10 0.64 -14.67 7.21
N LEU A 11 1.52 -15.67 7.13
CA LEU A 11 1.60 -16.60 5.99
C LEU A 11 1.07 -18.00 6.35
N SER A 12 1.14 -18.39 7.63
CA SER A 12 0.70 -19.67 8.16
C SER A 12 -0.79 -19.65 8.49
N TRP A 13 -1.62 -19.18 7.56
CA TRP A 13 -3.09 -19.13 7.63
C TRP A 13 -3.77 -20.52 7.79
N GLN A 14 -3.26 -21.38 8.66
CA GLN A 14 -3.73 -22.74 8.90
C GLN A 14 -5.20 -22.77 9.37
N GLY A 15 -5.71 -21.69 9.98
CA GLY A 15 -7.12 -21.58 10.38
C GLY A 15 -8.11 -21.24 9.24
N LEU A 16 -7.65 -20.64 8.13
CA LEU A 16 -8.50 -20.23 7.00
C LEU A 16 -8.29 -21.12 5.76
N GLN A 17 -7.27 -21.97 5.75
CA GLN A 17 -6.98 -22.92 4.67
C GLN A 17 -8.16 -23.87 4.36
N HIS A 18 -9.08 -24.08 5.30
CA HIS A 18 -10.21 -25.00 5.13
C HIS A 18 -11.52 -24.33 4.71
N ARG A 19 -11.61 -23.00 4.68
CA ARG A 19 -12.84 -22.29 4.29
C ARG A 19 -12.79 -21.88 2.82
N LYS A 20 -13.32 -22.74 1.95
CA LYS A 20 -13.59 -22.40 0.55
C LYS A 20 -14.78 -21.45 0.47
N LEU A 21 -14.73 -20.47 -0.43
CA LEU A 21 -15.88 -19.60 -0.68
C LEU A 21 -17.04 -20.45 -1.25
N PRO A 22 -18.29 -20.23 -0.79
CA PRO A 22 -19.44 -20.84 -1.45
C PRO A 22 -19.53 -20.35 -2.90
N PHE A 23 -20.06 -21.18 -3.80
CA PHE A 23 -20.11 -20.89 -5.23
C PHE A 23 -20.81 -19.55 -5.57
N MET A 24 -21.85 -19.18 -4.82
CA MET A 24 -22.52 -17.88 -4.95
C MET A 24 -21.61 -16.70 -4.59
N THR A 25 -20.73 -16.86 -3.61
CA THR A 25 -19.75 -15.83 -3.23
C THR A 25 -18.61 -15.73 -4.24
N LEU A 26 -18.22 -16.86 -4.86
CA LEU A 26 -17.22 -16.89 -5.91
C LEU A 26 -17.64 -16.10 -7.16
N THR A 27 -18.87 -16.34 -7.63
CA THR A 27 -19.42 -15.62 -8.79
C THR A 27 -19.54 -14.12 -8.53
N MET A 28 -19.97 -13.72 -7.32
CA MET A 28 -19.96 -12.32 -6.90
C MET A 28 -18.56 -11.70 -6.90
N PHE A 29 -17.56 -12.41 -6.37
CA PHE A 29 -16.17 -11.92 -6.36
C PHE A 29 -15.65 -11.67 -7.78
N LEU A 30 -15.85 -12.64 -8.68
CA LEU A 30 -15.42 -12.52 -10.08
C LEU A 30 -16.14 -11.36 -10.79
N ALA A 31 -17.44 -11.20 -10.56
CA ALA A 31 -18.22 -10.10 -11.13
C ALA A 31 -17.72 -8.73 -10.64
N ILE A 32 -17.51 -8.57 -9.32
CA ILE A 32 -16.99 -7.32 -8.73
C ILE A 32 -15.60 -7.00 -9.28
N THR A 33 -14.73 -8.01 -9.37
CA THR A 33 -13.38 -7.87 -9.92
C THR A 33 -13.42 -7.44 -11.39
N ALA A 34 -14.26 -8.09 -12.20
CA ALA A 34 -14.42 -7.75 -13.62
C ALA A 34 -14.95 -6.32 -13.82
N VAL A 35 -15.95 -5.90 -13.03
CA VAL A 35 -16.48 -4.53 -13.05
C VAL A 35 -15.40 -3.53 -12.66
N TYR A 36 -14.66 -3.80 -11.59
CA TYR A 36 -13.58 -2.94 -11.12
C TYR A 36 -12.48 -2.74 -12.18
N PHE A 37 -11.98 -3.83 -12.77
CA PHE A 37 -10.98 -3.73 -13.85
C PHE A 37 -11.54 -3.04 -15.09
N SER A 38 -12.81 -3.26 -15.43
CA SER A 38 -13.46 -2.58 -16.56
C SER A 38 -13.52 -1.07 -16.34
N VAL A 39 -13.86 -0.63 -15.12
CA VAL A 39 -13.86 0.79 -14.74
C VAL A 39 -12.45 1.38 -14.82
N LEU A 40 -11.43 0.65 -14.33
CA LEU A 40 -10.03 1.10 -14.43
C LEU A 40 -9.58 1.28 -15.89
N LEU A 41 -9.84 0.29 -16.75
CA LEU A 41 -9.51 0.36 -18.17
C LEU A 41 -10.28 1.47 -18.88
N TRP A 42 -11.55 1.67 -18.52
CA TRP A 42 -12.38 2.76 -19.06
C TRP A 42 -11.84 4.14 -18.67
N ILE A 43 -11.46 4.36 -17.40
CA ILE A 43 -10.83 5.60 -16.95
C ILE A 43 -9.53 5.83 -17.72
N ASN A 44 -8.71 4.80 -17.86
CA ASN A 44 -7.46 4.91 -18.59
C ASN A 44 -7.66 5.30 -20.06
N PHE A 45 -8.58 4.62 -20.75
CA PHE A 45 -8.97 4.94 -22.12
C PHE A 45 -9.51 6.38 -22.22
N TRP A 46 -10.41 6.79 -21.33
CA TRP A 46 -11.03 8.12 -21.38
C TRP A 46 -10.03 9.26 -21.14
N VAL A 47 -9.10 9.08 -20.20
CA VAL A 47 -8.05 10.07 -19.90
C VAL A 47 -7.02 10.12 -21.03
N SER A 48 -6.61 8.97 -21.58
CA SER A 48 -5.63 8.91 -22.68
C SER A 48 -6.15 9.52 -23.98
N GLN A 49 -7.44 9.36 -24.31
CA GLN A 49 -8.05 9.95 -25.51
C GLN A 49 -8.09 11.49 -25.47
N LYS A 50 -8.21 12.09 -24.29
CA LYS A 50 -8.37 13.53 -24.15
C LYS A 50 -7.08 14.33 -24.35
N ARG A 51 -5.91 13.70 -24.33
CA ARG A 51 -4.62 14.39 -24.31
C ARG A 51 -3.58 13.57 -25.08
N GLY A 52 -3.24 14.03 -26.29
CA GLY A 52 -2.35 13.32 -27.23
C GLY A 52 -1.00 12.91 -26.65
N ALA A 53 -0.26 12.05 -27.38
CA ALA A 53 0.91 11.28 -26.92
C ALA A 53 1.99 12.02 -26.10
N ARG A 54 2.13 13.35 -26.20
CA ARG A 54 3.02 14.15 -25.34
C ARG A 54 2.60 14.21 -23.87
N ALA A 55 1.30 14.08 -23.58
CA ALA A 55 0.77 14.09 -22.20
C ALA A 55 1.12 12.82 -21.39
N PHE A 56 1.72 11.81 -22.01
CA PHE A 56 2.19 10.60 -21.33
C PHE A 56 3.44 10.86 -20.50
N TYR A 57 4.35 11.71 -21.00
CA TYR A 57 5.65 12.03 -20.36
C TYR A 57 5.68 13.44 -19.78
N ASP A 58 5.01 14.40 -20.41
CA ASP A 58 4.82 15.73 -19.85
C ASP A 58 3.73 15.64 -18.78
N GLY A 59 4.18 15.29 -17.56
CA GLY A 59 3.51 15.62 -16.31
C GLY A 59 3.40 17.14 -16.19
N ASP A 60 2.67 17.76 -17.11
CA ASP A 60 2.22 19.14 -17.03
C ASP A 60 1.46 19.21 -15.70
N LYS A 61 2.12 19.84 -14.71
CA LYS A 61 1.89 19.86 -13.25
C LYS A 61 0.54 20.49 -12.87
N SER A 62 -0.49 20.14 -13.63
CA SER A 62 -1.86 20.63 -13.65
C SER A 62 -2.82 19.68 -12.95
N SER A 63 -2.31 18.55 -12.41
CA SER A 63 -3.10 17.66 -11.58
C SER A 63 -3.52 18.39 -10.30
N PRO A 64 -4.82 18.40 -9.95
CA PRO A 64 -5.27 19.05 -8.73
C PRO A 64 -4.58 18.44 -7.50
N TRP A 65 -3.93 19.27 -6.69
CA TRP A 65 -3.11 18.81 -5.55
C TRP A 65 -3.88 17.93 -4.57
N PHE A 66 -5.19 18.17 -4.38
CA PHE A 66 -6.03 17.38 -3.48
C PHE A 66 -6.30 15.96 -4.02
N LEU A 67 -6.39 15.77 -5.35
CA LEU A 67 -6.53 14.44 -5.95
C LEU A 67 -5.22 13.65 -5.80
N VAL A 68 -4.10 14.34 -6.00
CA VAL A 68 -2.78 13.74 -5.80
C VAL A 68 -2.60 13.33 -4.34
N ALA A 69 -2.83 14.25 -3.39
CA ALA A 69 -2.73 13.97 -1.96
C ALA A 69 -3.65 12.83 -1.51
N TYR A 70 -4.88 12.79 -2.03
CA TYR A 70 -5.82 11.71 -1.71
C TYR A 70 -5.36 10.37 -2.31
N GLY A 71 -4.97 10.33 -3.59
CA GLY A 71 -4.44 9.11 -4.22
C GLY A 71 -3.15 8.60 -3.57
N MET A 72 -2.33 9.47 -3.00
CA MET A 72 -1.13 9.09 -2.24
C MET A 72 -1.45 8.28 -0.97
N ILE A 73 -2.66 8.40 -0.40
CA ILE A 73 -3.08 7.57 0.72
C ILE A 73 -3.12 6.10 0.28
N GLY A 74 -3.75 5.80 -0.86
CA GLY A 74 -3.79 4.46 -1.43
C GLY A 74 -2.42 3.95 -1.84
N ALA A 75 -1.54 4.82 -2.34
CA ALA A 75 -0.18 4.43 -2.71
C ALA A 75 0.72 4.11 -1.50
N SER A 76 0.47 4.76 -0.36
CA SER A 76 1.19 4.52 0.89
C SER A 76 0.70 3.28 1.64
N LEU A 77 -0.56 2.91 1.42
CA LEU A 77 -1.18 1.71 1.99
C LEU A 77 -1.07 0.54 1.00
N SER A 78 -1.18 -0.69 1.48
CA SER A 78 -1.18 -1.88 0.62
C SER A 78 -2.10 -2.96 1.17
N GLY A 79 -2.45 -3.94 0.34
CA GLY A 79 -3.16 -5.14 0.81
C GLY A 79 -2.42 -5.84 1.96
N VAL A 80 -1.08 -5.75 1.99
CA VAL A 80 -0.25 -6.27 3.10
C VAL A 80 -0.55 -5.54 4.41
N THR A 81 -0.79 -4.23 4.37
CA THR A 81 -1.15 -3.44 5.55
C THR A 81 -2.51 -3.85 6.09
N PHE A 82 -3.49 -4.04 5.19
CA PHE A 82 -4.85 -4.48 5.57
C PHE A 82 -4.88 -5.86 6.21
N LEU A 83 -3.95 -6.74 5.84
CA LEU A 83 -3.84 -8.08 6.42
C LEU A 83 -2.99 -8.09 7.69
N SER A 84 -1.85 -7.39 7.68
CA SER A 84 -0.87 -7.49 8.76
C SER A 84 -1.22 -6.64 9.98
N VAL A 85 -1.82 -5.46 9.82
CA VAL A 85 -2.11 -4.57 10.96
C VAL A 85 -3.15 -5.17 11.91
N PRO A 86 -4.29 -5.74 11.46
CA PRO A 86 -5.20 -6.43 12.36
C PRO A 86 -4.55 -7.61 13.10
N GLY A 87 -3.73 -8.41 12.43
CA GLY A 87 -2.98 -9.50 13.07
C GLY A 87 -1.95 -9.01 14.11
N LEU A 88 -1.35 -7.83 13.89
CA LEU A 88 -0.50 -7.19 14.89
C LEU A 88 -1.30 -6.69 16.10
N VAL A 89 -2.53 -6.20 15.89
CA VAL A 89 -3.41 -5.80 16.99
C VAL A 89 -3.86 -7.01 17.79
N GLU A 90 -4.17 -8.13 17.14
CA GLU A 90 -4.48 -9.39 17.83
C GLU A 90 -3.29 -9.88 18.68
N ALA A 91 -2.07 -9.86 18.12
CA ALA A 91 -0.90 -10.40 18.79
C ALA A 91 -0.28 -9.47 19.84
N LYS A 92 -0.36 -8.15 19.65
CA LYS A 92 0.41 -7.14 20.42
C LYS A 92 -0.42 -5.93 20.86
N GLY A 93 -1.74 -5.96 20.67
CA GLY A 93 -2.61 -4.83 20.95
C GLY A 93 -2.27 -3.60 20.11
N PHE A 94 -2.60 -2.42 20.62
CA PHE A 94 -2.45 -1.17 19.88
C PHE A 94 -1.03 -0.60 19.85
N SER A 95 0.02 -1.39 20.17
CA SER A 95 1.41 -0.90 20.16
C SER A 95 1.86 -0.38 18.80
N TYR A 96 1.26 -0.86 17.69
CA TYR A 96 1.54 -0.36 16.34
C TYR A 96 1.21 1.13 16.18
N LEU A 97 0.25 1.67 16.94
CA LEU A 97 -0.10 3.10 16.87
C LEU A 97 1.06 4.02 17.29
N GLN A 98 2.00 3.54 18.10
CA GLN A 98 3.21 4.29 18.43
C GLN A 98 4.04 4.61 17.18
N MET A 99 4.14 3.65 16.26
CA MET A 99 4.81 3.82 14.98
C MET A 99 4.02 4.76 14.06
N VAL A 100 2.68 4.64 14.05
CA VAL A 100 1.79 5.52 13.28
C VAL A 100 1.93 6.98 13.72
N LEU A 101 2.02 7.25 15.02
CA LEU A 101 2.31 8.59 15.55
C LEU A 101 3.70 9.08 15.10
N GLY A 102 4.69 8.18 15.04
CA GLY A 102 5.99 8.46 14.47
C GLY A 102 5.92 8.88 12.99
N TYR A 103 5.12 8.17 12.17
CA TYR A 103 4.89 8.54 10.76
C TYR A 103 4.40 9.97 10.61
N GLN A 104 3.49 10.42 11.47
CA GLN A 104 2.96 11.78 11.42
C GLN A 104 4.07 12.84 11.58
N VAL A 105 5.00 12.63 12.51
CA VAL A 105 6.17 13.52 12.68
C VAL A 105 7.10 13.41 11.48
N GLY A 106 7.35 12.20 10.98
CA GLY A 106 8.15 11.99 9.78
C GLY A 106 7.60 12.76 8.57
N TYR A 107 6.29 12.71 8.32
CA TYR A 107 5.63 13.47 7.25
C TYR A 107 5.77 14.98 7.44
N LEU A 108 5.63 15.47 8.68
CA LEU A 108 5.85 16.87 9.01
C LEU A 108 7.28 17.32 8.70
N LEU A 109 8.28 16.50 9.05
CA LEU A 109 9.68 16.77 8.74
C LEU A 109 9.94 16.74 7.24
N ILE A 110 9.38 15.78 6.49
CA ILE A 110 9.48 15.74 5.03
C ILE A 110 8.91 17.03 4.42
N ALA A 111 7.71 17.44 4.86
CA ALA A 111 7.03 18.62 4.35
C ALA A 111 7.81 19.92 4.64
N CYS A 112 8.40 20.04 5.83
CA CYS A 112 9.13 21.25 6.24
C CYS A 112 10.59 21.28 5.77
N ILE A 113 11.22 20.13 5.51
CA ILE A 113 12.66 20.04 5.29
C ILE A 113 13.00 19.57 3.86
N LEU A 114 12.40 18.48 3.40
CA LEU A 114 12.74 17.88 2.10
C LEU A 114 12.04 18.58 0.95
N ILE A 115 10.72 18.79 1.06
CA ILE A 115 9.94 19.42 -0.02
C ILE A 115 10.52 20.78 -0.42
N PRO A 116 10.82 21.72 0.51
CA PRO A 116 11.38 23.02 0.13
C PRO A 116 12.73 22.93 -0.58
N ARG A 117 13.56 21.94 -0.23
CA ARG A 117 14.86 21.72 -0.87
C ARG A 117 14.73 21.17 -2.28
N PHE A 118 13.88 20.17 -2.48
CA PHE A 118 13.67 19.57 -3.79
C PHE A 118 13.03 20.57 -4.76
N TYR A 119 12.00 21.30 -4.31
CA TYR A 119 11.35 22.31 -5.14
C TYR A 119 12.26 23.53 -5.39
N GLY A 120 13.05 23.95 -4.39
CA GLY A 120 14.00 25.06 -4.54
C GLY A 120 15.09 24.80 -5.59
N GLN A 121 15.53 23.55 -5.74
CA GLN A 121 16.54 23.15 -6.73
C GLN A 121 15.95 22.73 -8.08
N LYS A 122 14.61 22.71 -8.23
CA LYS A 122 13.90 22.30 -9.44
C LYS A 122 14.31 20.90 -9.95
N VAL A 123 14.72 20.02 -9.04
CA VAL A 123 15.06 18.63 -9.38
C VAL A 123 13.80 17.83 -9.69
N VAL A 124 13.89 16.93 -10.67
CA VAL A 124 12.80 16.02 -11.05
C VAL A 124 12.96 14.66 -10.36
N SER A 125 14.16 14.34 -9.89
CA SER A 125 14.40 13.15 -9.06
C SER A 125 15.23 13.45 -7.82
N ILE A 126 14.99 12.67 -6.78
CA ILE A 126 15.79 12.71 -5.55
C ILE A 126 17.25 12.37 -5.87
N TYR A 127 17.50 11.52 -6.86
CA TYR A 127 18.85 11.14 -7.27
C TYR A 127 19.59 12.25 -8.02
N GLN A 128 18.88 13.15 -8.73
CA GLN A 128 19.51 14.38 -9.27
C GLN A 128 19.97 15.30 -8.14
N TYR A 129 19.21 15.37 -7.04
CA TYR A 129 19.67 16.09 -5.84
C TYR A 129 20.92 15.44 -5.24
N LEU A 130 20.99 14.09 -5.19
CA LEU A 130 22.21 13.39 -4.75
C LEU A 130 23.40 13.68 -5.67
N GLU A 131 23.19 13.72 -6.99
CA GLU A 131 24.23 14.07 -7.97
C GLU A 131 24.78 15.46 -7.72
N ALA A 132 23.91 16.46 -7.58
CA ALA A 132 24.30 17.83 -7.36
C ALA A 132 25.09 18.03 -6.05
N ARG A 133 24.86 17.16 -5.05
CA ARG A 133 25.48 17.29 -3.73
C ARG A 133 26.72 16.41 -3.52
N MET A 134 26.74 15.22 -4.10
CA MET A 134 27.72 14.16 -3.82
C MET A 134 28.32 13.53 -5.08
N GLY A 135 27.93 13.99 -6.26
CA GLY A 135 28.45 13.50 -7.55
C GLY A 135 27.67 12.31 -8.12
N ILE A 136 28.07 11.92 -9.34
CA ILE A 136 27.37 10.92 -10.15
C ILE A 136 27.26 9.54 -9.47
N GLU A 137 28.28 9.15 -8.70
CA GLU A 137 28.29 7.88 -7.97
C GLU A 137 27.13 7.77 -6.98
N ALA A 138 26.84 8.85 -6.25
CA ALA A 138 25.72 8.89 -5.30
C ALA A 138 24.36 8.76 -5.99
N ARG A 139 24.22 9.35 -7.20
CA ARG A 139 23.02 9.18 -8.02
C ARG A 139 22.84 7.73 -8.45
N LEU A 140 23.90 7.08 -8.94
CA LEU A 140 23.84 5.71 -9.42
C LEU A 140 23.50 4.75 -8.28
N VAL A 141 24.19 4.85 -7.15
CA VAL A 141 23.92 4.01 -5.98
C VAL A 141 22.50 4.23 -5.45
N GLY A 142 22.06 5.49 -5.33
CA GLY A 142 20.72 5.81 -4.86
C GLY A 142 19.62 5.27 -5.79
N ALA A 143 19.75 5.50 -7.10
CA ALA A 143 18.78 5.06 -8.09
C ALA A 143 18.71 3.53 -8.18
N LEU A 144 19.86 2.84 -8.17
CA LEU A 144 19.90 1.37 -8.19
C LEU A 144 19.30 0.77 -6.91
N SER A 145 19.62 1.34 -5.74
CA SER A 145 19.05 0.89 -4.47
C SER A 145 17.53 1.04 -4.43
N PHE A 146 17.01 2.15 -4.97
CA PHE A 146 15.57 2.36 -5.11
C PHE A 146 14.92 1.38 -6.07
N LEU A 147 15.49 1.20 -7.27
CA LEU A 147 14.94 0.26 -8.24
C LEU A 147 14.90 -1.15 -7.67
N PHE A 148 15.98 -1.58 -7.00
CA PHE A 148 16.06 -2.89 -6.36
C PHE A 148 15.01 -3.05 -5.24
N SER A 149 14.91 -2.09 -4.33
CA SER A 149 13.92 -2.14 -3.24
C SER A 149 12.49 -2.09 -3.77
N ARG A 150 12.23 -1.30 -4.83
CA ARG A 150 10.92 -1.18 -5.46
C ARG A 150 10.51 -2.46 -6.19
N VAL A 151 11.42 -3.12 -6.89
CA VAL A 151 11.16 -4.40 -7.57
C VAL A 151 10.83 -5.47 -6.53
N ILE A 152 11.64 -5.61 -5.48
CA ILE A 152 11.40 -6.60 -4.42
C ILE A 152 10.08 -6.34 -3.70
N GLY A 153 9.83 -5.09 -3.30
CA GLY A 153 8.59 -4.72 -2.62
C GLY A 153 7.35 -4.98 -3.48
N SER A 154 7.42 -4.68 -4.77
CA SER A 154 6.31 -4.93 -5.71
C SER A 154 6.10 -6.42 -5.96
N ALA A 155 7.19 -7.19 -6.12
CA ALA A 155 7.11 -8.64 -6.29
C ALA A 155 6.49 -9.33 -5.06
N PHE A 156 6.88 -8.92 -3.84
CA PHE A 156 6.31 -9.47 -2.62
C PHE A 156 4.80 -9.15 -2.47
N ARG A 157 4.40 -7.92 -2.78
CA ARG A 157 2.97 -7.53 -2.79
C ARG A 157 2.18 -8.35 -3.81
N LEU A 158 2.71 -8.51 -5.03
CA LEU A 158 2.08 -9.30 -6.08
C LEU A 158 1.96 -10.77 -5.68
N PHE A 159 3.02 -11.33 -5.07
CA PHE A 159 3.01 -12.70 -4.55
C PHE A 159 1.87 -12.92 -3.55
N LEU A 160 1.69 -12.00 -2.60
CA LEU A 160 0.59 -12.09 -1.63
C LEU A 160 -0.80 -12.01 -2.30
N VAL A 161 -0.97 -11.11 -3.28
CA VAL A 161 -2.24 -11.01 -4.03
C VAL A 161 -2.53 -12.29 -4.80
N VAL A 162 -1.52 -12.86 -5.48
CA VAL A 162 -1.64 -14.12 -6.22
C VAL A 162 -2.00 -15.27 -5.29
N LEU A 163 -1.37 -15.38 -4.12
CA LEU A 163 -1.69 -16.44 -3.16
C LEU A 163 -3.15 -16.37 -2.69
N LEU A 164 -3.65 -15.16 -2.40
CA LEU A 164 -5.03 -14.98 -1.98
C LEU A 164 -6.01 -15.28 -3.11
N LEU A 165 -5.72 -14.80 -4.32
CA LEU A 165 -6.52 -15.08 -5.50
C LEU A 165 -6.54 -16.59 -5.81
N GLN A 166 -5.39 -17.25 -5.72
CA GLN A 166 -5.29 -18.69 -5.88
C GLN A 166 -6.19 -19.41 -4.88
N HIS A 167 -5.95 -19.18 -3.58
CA HIS A 167 -6.59 -19.91 -2.50
C HIS A 167 -8.12 -19.73 -2.49
N PHE A 168 -8.61 -18.50 -2.61
CA PHE A 168 -10.03 -18.20 -2.44
C PHE A 168 -10.84 -18.35 -3.73
N VAL A 169 -10.22 -18.24 -4.90
CA VAL A 169 -10.96 -18.07 -6.17
C VAL A 169 -10.64 -19.17 -7.16
N LEU A 170 -9.36 -19.49 -7.35
CA LEU A 170 -8.92 -20.35 -8.46
C LEU A 170 -8.69 -21.81 -8.06
N ASP A 171 -8.34 -22.09 -6.80
CA ASP A 171 -8.31 -23.44 -6.22
C ASP A 171 -9.69 -24.13 -6.26
N PRO A 172 -10.82 -23.46 -5.92
CA PRO A 172 -12.16 -24.02 -6.12
C PRO A 172 -12.50 -24.35 -7.58
N LEU A 173 -11.83 -23.69 -8.54
CA LEU A 173 -11.99 -23.91 -9.98
C LEU A 173 -10.96 -24.89 -10.56
N HIS A 174 -10.10 -25.46 -9.71
CA HIS A 174 -9.01 -26.36 -10.11
C HIS A 174 -8.03 -25.75 -11.13
N ILE A 175 -7.81 -24.43 -11.06
CA ILE A 175 -6.87 -23.72 -11.92
C ILE A 175 -5.49 -23.72 -11.26
N PRO A 176 -4.41 -24.07 -11.98
CA PRO A 176 -3.07 -24.13 -11.42
C PRO A 176 -2.48 -22.73 -11.19
N ILE A 177 -1.58 -22.61 -10.20
CA ILE A 177 -1.04 -21.31 -9.74
C ILE A 177 -0.28 -20.55 -10.84
N GLU A 178 0.35 -21.26 -11.77
CA GLU A 178 1.06 -20.68 -12.91
C GLU A 178 0.10 -19.85 -13.79
N VAL A 179 -1.12 -20.34 -14.01
CA VAL A 179 -2.16 -19.64 -14.78
C VAL A 179 -2.62 -18.39 -14.03
N THR A 180 -2.77 -18.48 -12.71
CA THR A 180 -3.11 -17.33 -11.84
C THR A 180 -2.08 -16.22 -11.91
N VAL A 181 -0.79 -16.57 -11.85
CA VAL A 181 0.31 -15.61 -11.99
C VAL A 181 0.24 -14.93 -13.35
N ILE A 182 0.09 -15.71 -14.43
CA ILE A 182 0.05 -15.18 -15.80
C ILE A 182 -1.14 -14.22 -15.99
N ILE A 183 -2.36 -14.61 -15.57
CA ILE A 183 -3.55 -13.76 -15.68
C ILE A 183 -3.37 -12.46 -14.89
N THR A 184 -2.86 -12.55 -13.66
CA THR A 184 -2.64 -11.38 -12.81
C THR A 184 -1.64 -10.42 -13.45
N LEU A 185 -0.52 -10.93 -13.97
CA LEU A 185 0.47 -10.13 -14.68
C LEU A 185 -0.10 -9.49 -15.95
N LEU A 186 -0.88 -10.23 -16.73
CA LEU A 186 -1.52 -9.69 -17.94
C LEU A 186 -2.51 -8.57 -17.61
N LEU A 187 -3.31 -8.72 -16.56
CA LEU A 187 -4.25 -7.66 -16.12
C LEU A 187 -3.52 -6.40 -15.66
N ILE A 188 -2.47 -6.56 -14.85
CA ILE A 188 -1.64 -5.43 -14.42
C ILE A 188 -0.97 -4.78 -15.62
N PHE A 189 -0.39 -5.57 -16.53
CA PHE A 189 0.26 -5.07 -17.72
C PHE A 189 -0.72 -4.32 -18.63
N ALA A 190 -1.90 -4.87 -18.91
CA ALA A 190 -2.91 -4.23 -19.77
C ALA A 190 -3.33 -2.85 -19.24
N TYR A 191 -3.52 -2.76 -17.92
CA TYR A 191 -3.89 -1.52 -17.26
C TYR A 191 -2.74 -0.51 -17.13
N THR A 192 -1.50 -0.97 -16.90
CA THR A 192 -0.34 -0.08 -16.72
C THR A 192 0.29 0.36 -18.03
N ALA A 193 0.39 -0.51 -19.03
CA ALA A 193 0.99 -0.21 -20.34
C ALA A 193 0.26 0.90 -21.11
N THR A 194 -1.02 1.12 -20.79
CA THR A 194 -1.86 2.13 -21.44
C THR A 194 -1.92 3.46 -20.67
N GLY A 195 -1.38 3.54 -19.44
CA GLY A 195 -1.55 4.69 -18.53
C GLY A 195 -0.30 5.56 -18.35
N GLY A 196 -0.42 6.88 -18.61
CA GLY A 196 0.60 7.87 -18.27
C GLY A 196 0.45 8.44 -16.85
N VAL A 197 1.39 9.29 -16.41
CA VAL A 197 1.42 9.86 -15.04
C VAL A 197 0.11 10.56 -14.65
N LYS A 198 -0.55 11.25 -15.59
CA LYS A 198 -1.85 11.90 -15.34
C LYS A 198 -2.99 10.90 -15.13
N THR A 199 -2.99 9.76 -15.83
CA THR A 199 -3.98 8.70 -15.60
C THR A 199 -3.83 8.13 -14.20
N LEU A 200 -2.58 7.94 -13.74
CA LEU A 200 -2.28 7.40 -12.41
C LEU A 200 -2.96 8.19 -11.28
N VAL A 201 -3.03 9.52 -11.37
CA VAL A 201 -3.69 10.34 -10.34
C VAL A 201 -5.17 9.98 -10.15
N TYR A 202 -5.90 9.80 -11.25
CA TYR A 202 -7.33 9.46 -11.20
C TYR A 202 -7.56 8.03 -10.72
N THR A 203 -6.73 7.11 -11.21
CA THR A 203 -6.86 5.71 -10.84
C THR A 203 -6.43 5.45 -9.41
N ASP A 204 -5.39 6.12 -8.91
CA ASP A 204 -4.96 6.06 -7.51
C ASP A 204 -6.06 6.61 -6.59
N THR A 205 -6.75 7.67 -7.01
CA THR A 205 -7.91 8.20 -6.30
C THR A 205 -9.03 7.16 -6.22
N LEU A 206 -9.39 6.54 -7.35
CA LEU A 206 -10.40 5.47 -7.39
C LEU A 206 -9.99 4.29 -6.48
N GLN A 207 -8.75 3.83 -6.59
CA GLN A 207 -8.20 2.75 -5.78
C GLN A 207 -8.28 3.06 -4.29
N THR A 208 -7.89 4.27 -3.90
CA THR A 208 -7.98 4.75 -2.52
C THR A 208 -9.42 4.75 -2.04
N SER A 209 -10.37 5.27 -2.83
CA SER A 209 -11.78 5.29 -2.47
C SER A 209 -12.35 3.89 -2.29
N VAL A 210 -12.11 2.99 -3.25
CA VAL A 210 -12.57 1.59 -3.18
C VAL A 210 -11.98 0.90 -1.94
N MET A 211 -10.69 1.11 -1.67
CA MET A 211 -10.01 0.55 -0.50
C MET A 211 -10.64 1.03 0.81
N LEU A 212 -10.88 2.34 0.96
CA LEU A 212 -11.50 2.90 2.17
C LEU A 212 -12.96 2.46 2.33
N ILE A 213 -13.71 2.37 1.23
CA ILE A 213 -15.09 1.85 1.23
C ILE A 213 -15.09 0.38 1.68
N CYS A 214 -14.24 -0.47 1.11
CA CYS A 214 -14.11 -1.87 1.51
C CYS A 214 -13.74 -2.00 2.99
N ALA A 215 -12.84 -1.15 3.49
CA ALA A 215 -12.47 -1.11 4.91
C ALA A 215 -13.68 -0.78 5.80
N GLY A 216 -14.44 0.26 5.44
CA GLY A 216 -15.65 0.68 6.15
C GLY A 216 -16.77 -0.36 6.11
N VAL A 217 -17.01 -0.97 4.95
CA VAL A 217 -17.98 -2.07 4.78
C VAL A 217 -17.58 -3.28 5.61
N THR A 218 -16.29 -3.64 5.61
CA THR A 218 -15.78 -4.75 6.44
C THR A 218 -16.02 -4.47 7.91
N LEU A 219 -15.68 -3.27 8.39
CA LEU A 219 -15.95 -2.87 9.77
C LEU A 219 -17.45 -2.92 10.10
N TYR A 220 -18.30 -2.40 9.20
CA TYR A 220 -19.75 -2.41 9.37
C TYR A 220 -20.31 -3.84 9.47
N LEU A 221 -19.90 -4.74 8.59
CA LEU A 221 -20.35 -6.14 8.60
C LEU A 221 -19.90 -6.85 9.88
N LEU A 222 -18.65 -6.64 10.30
CA LEU A 222 -18.14 -7.18 11.57
C LEU A 222 -18.95 -6.68 12.78
N THR A 223 -19.37 -5.42 12.78
CA THR A 223 -20.22 -4.86 13.85
C THR A 223 -21.68 -5.31 13.80
N ARG A 224 -22.14 -5.86 12.67
CA ARG A 224 -23.50 -6.40 12.51
C ARG A 224 -23.59 -7.87 12.89
N GLU A 225 -22.55 -8.64 12.56
CA GLU A 225 -22.47 -10.06 12.88
C GLU A 225 -21.93 -10.31 14.31
N GLY A 226 -21.14 -9.37 14.85
CA GLY A 226 -20.63 -9.39 16.21
C GLY A 226 -21.55 -8.68 17.20
N ASP A 227 -21.74 -9.29 18.37
CA ASP A 227 -22.30 -8.61 19.53
C ASP A 227 -21.37 -7.43 19.90
N PHE A 228 -21.90 -6.21 19.94
CA PHE A 228 -21.17 -5.02 20.37
C PHE A 228 -20.53 -5.20 21.76
N SER A 229 -21.10 -6.10 22.57
CA SER A 229 -20.52 -6.50 23.85
C SER A 229 -19.14 -7.14 23.69
N GLY A 230 -18.93 -7.99 22.67
CA GLY A 230 -17.66 -8.65 22.38
C GLY A 230 -16.58 -7.66 21.95
N LEU A 231 -16.94 -6.65 21.14
CA LEU A 231 -16.03 -5.57 20.76
C LEU A 231 -15.61 -4.75 21.99
N GLN A 232 -16.56 -4.39 22.87
CA GLN A 232 -16.26 -3.66 24.11
C GLN A 232 -15.40 -4.49 25.08
N VAL A 233 -15.67 -5.79 25.21
CA VAL A 233 -14.88 -6.72 26.02
C VAL A 233 -13.47 -6.89 25.45
N SER A 234 -13.31 -7.11 24.15
CA SER A 234 -12.00 -7.19 23.50
C SER A 234 -11.21 -5.88 23.62
N ILE A 235 -11.86 -4.73 23.46
CA ILE A 235 -11.26 -3.40 23.70
C ILE A 235 -10.83 -3.25 25.16
N SER A 236 -11.65 -3.71 26.12
CA SER A 236 -11.34 -3.62 27.55
C SER A 236 -10.18 -4.52 28.00
N HIS A 237 -9.97 -5.65 27.31
CA HIS A 237 -8.84 -6.55 27.54
C HIS A 237 -7.61 -6.21 26.68
N THR A 238 -7.77 -5.40 25.64
CA THR A 238 -6.63 -4.92 24.85
C THR A 238 -5.92 -3.82 25.63
N THR A 239 -4.65 -4.04 25.95
CA THR A 239 -3.84 -3.01 26.57
C THR A 239 -3.67 -1.83 25.61
N PHE A 240 -4.38 -0.73 25.90
CA PHE A 240 -4.11 0.60 25.36
C PHE A 240 -2.85 1.20 25.99
N ASP A 241 -1.78 0.42 26.10
CA ASP A 241 -0.49 0.93 26.56
C ASP A 241 0.19 1.66 25.40
N PHE A 242 -0.42 2.80 25.03
CA PHE A 242 0.04 3.69 23.97
C PHE A 242 1.45 4.22 24.24
N VAL A 243 1.85 4.31 25.51
CA VAL A 243 3.12 4.89 25.95
C VAL A 243 3.77 3.93 26.94
N GLY A 244 3.94 2.69 26.50
CA GLY A 244 4.73 1.71 27.23
C GLY A 244 6.22 2.05 27.13
N PHE A 245 6.77 2.71 28.16
CA PHE A 245 8.22 2.82 28.37
C PHE A 245 8.82 1.55 29.02
N ARG A 246 7.98 0.52 29.23
CA ARG A 246 8.44 -0.75 29.77
C ARG A 246 9.43 -1.38 28.80
N ASN A 247 10.57 -1.82 29.34
CA ASN A 247 11.72 -2.33 28.61
C ASN A 247 11.41 -3.67 27.91
N ASN A 248 10.65 -3.61 26.81
CA ASN A 248 10.27 -4.72 25.94
C ASN A 248 10.53 -4.35 24.47
N ASP A 249 10.45 -5.32 23.56
CA ASP A 249 10.67 -5.15 22.11
C ASP A 249 9.86 -4.01 21.45
N ASN A 250 8.75 -3.59 22.09
CA ASN A 250 7.82 -2.54 21.66
C ASN A 250 7.98 -1.21 22.44
N HIS A 251 9.19 -0.85 22.87
CA HIS A 251 9.43 0.40 23.58
C HIS A 251 9.00 1.63 22.75
N PHE A 252 8.22 2.54 23.36
CA PHE A 252 7.63 3.72 22.68
C PHE A 252 8.64 4.51 21.85
N VAL A 253 9.76 4.91 22.45
CA VAL A 253 10.78 5.74 21.75
C VAL A 253 11.34 5.03 20.51
N LYS A 254 11.52 3.71 20.58
CA LYS A 254 12.03 2.91 19.46
C LYS A 254 11.01 2.84 18.33
N GLN A 255 9.74 2.60 18.66
CA GLN A 255 8.65 2.51 17.68
C GLN A 255 8.33 3.87 17.05
N PHE A 256 8.29 4.92 17.87
CA PHE A 256 8.00 6.28 17.44
C PHE A 256 9.11 6.86 16.55
N LEU A 257 10.38 6.81 17.01
CA LEU A 257 11.50 7.27 16.19
C LEU A 257 11.68 6.38 14.95
N GLY A 258 11.50 5.06 15.11
CA GLY A 258 11.48 4.12 14.00
C GLY A 258 10.43 4.49 12.95
N GLY A 259 9.21 4.83 13.37
CA GLY A 259 8.15 5.34 12.50
C GLY A 259 8.57 6.61 11.77
N ALA A 260 9.07 7.62 12.50
CA ALA A 260 9.48 8.88 11.88
C ALA A 260 10.58 8.68 10.82
N LEU A 261 11.60 7.85 11.10
CA LEU A 261 12.67 7.51 10.16
C LEU A 261 12.16 6.67 8.99
N LEU A 262 11.25 5.72 9.24
CA LEU A 262 10.64 4.92 8.19
C LEU A 262 9.83 5.77 7.22
N ALA A 263 9.07 6.76 7.70
CA ALA A 263 8.38 7.71 6.82
C ALA A 263 9.39 8.48 5.95
N PHE A 264 10.52 8.89 6.51
CA PHE A 264 11.59 9.54 5.74
C PHE A 264 12.14 8.63 4.63
N CYS A 265 12.39 7.36 4.93
CA CYS A 265 12.88 6.38 3.95
C CYS A 265 11.82 6.00 2.91
N MET A 266 10.58 5.79 3.32
CA MET A 266 9.49 5.27 2.46
C MET A 266 8.77 6.35 1.66
N THR A 267 8.84 7.61 2.08
CA THR A 267 8.12 8.71 1.43
C THR A 267 9.05 9.86 1.09
N GLY A 268 9.96 10.23 1.99
CA GLY A 268 10.91 11.32 1.75
C GLY A 268 11.98 11.00 0.70
N LEU A 269 12.38 9.73 0.61
CA LEU A 269 13.40 9.22 -0.31
C LEU A 269 12.83 8.32 -1.44
N ASP A 270 11.52 8.23 -1.53
CA ASP A 270 10.83 7.43 -2.54
C ASP A 270 10.51 8.29 -3.78
N GLN A 271 11.02 7.85 -4.93
CA GLN A 271 10.89 8.60 -6.18
C GLN A 271 9.44 8.65 -6.71
N ASP A 272 8.62 7.63 -6.45
CA ASP A 272 7.20 7.59 -6.84
C ASP A 272 6.41 8.61 -6.01
N MET A 273 6.74 8.76 -4.72
CA MET A 273 6.13 9.77 -3.85
C MET A 273 6.59 11.19 -4.19
N MET A 274 7.86 11.38 -4.59
CA MET A 274 8.36 12.72 -4.97
C MET A 274 7.76 13.21 -6.29
N GLN A 275 7.50 12.31 -7.24
CA GLN A 275 6.93 12.67 -8.54
C GLN A 275 5.49 13.19 -8.47
N LYS A 276 4.82 13.00 -7.33
CA LYS A 276 3.46 13.43 -7.03
C LYS A 276 3.47 14.78 -6.31
#